data_AF-X1A078-F1
#
_entry.id   AF-X1A078-F1
#
_cell.length_a   1.000
_cell.length_b   1.000
_cell.length_c   1.000
_cell.angle_alpha   90.00
_cell.angle_beta   90.00
_cell.angle_gamma   90.00
#
_symmetry.space_group_name_H-M   'P 1'
#
loop_
_entity.id
_entity.type
_entity.pdbx_description
1 polymer ?
#
loop_
_entity_poly.entity_id
_entity_poly.type
_entity_poly.pdbx_seq_one_letter_code
_entity_poly.pdbx_strand_id
1 'polypeptide(L)'
;KKAVERIRQAIPPFWKIEVEADGLSEVKEAVELGVEAIMLDNMGLKEIKKAVDLIRQQAKEIIIEASGGINLENVAEVAKSGVDLISVGSLTKAAKNLNMHLEIMKP
;
A
#
# COMPACT_ATOMS: atom_id res chain seq x y z
N LYS A 1 13.85 -9.45 6.96
CA LYS A 1 13.76 -10.76 7.67
C LYS A 1 13.68 -10.67 9.20
N LYS A 2 14.74 -10.27 9.92
CA LYS A 2 14.79 -10.29 11.41
C LYS A 2 13.64 -9.52 12.09
N ALA A 3 13.20 -8.42 11.50
CA ALA A 3 12.09 -7.62 12.00
C ALA A 3 10.76 -8.42 12.02
N VAL A 4 10.45 -9.12 10.93
CA VAL A 4 9.24 -9.96 10.81
C VAL A 4 9.26 -11.10 11.82
N GLU A 5 10.39 -11.79 11.96
CA GLU A 5 10.56 -12.88 12.94
C GLU A 5 10.30 -12.40 14.38
N ARG A 6 10.84 -11.22 14.74
CA ARG A 6 10.63 -10.63 16.07
C ARG A 6 9.18 -10.24 16.31
N ILE A 7 8.51 -9.67 15.32
CA ILE A 7 7.11 -9.26 15.43
C ILE A 7 6.18 -10.48 15.56
N ARG A 8 6.40 -11.54 14.78
CA ARG A 8 5.60 -12.79 14.86
C ARG A 8 5.62 -13.42 16.25
N GLN A 9 6.70 -13.24 17.02
CA GLN A 9 6.80 -13.73 18.39
C GLN A 9 6.10 -12.82 19.41
N ALA A 10 5.87 -11.55 19.06
CA ALA A 10 5.36 -10.52 19.95
C ALA A 10 3.86 -10.23 19.76
N ILE A 11 3.28 -10.57 18.60
CA ILE A 11 1.88 -10.27 18.29
C ILE A 11 1.01 -11.54 18.29
N PRO A 12 -0.31 -11.43 18.54
CA PRO A 12 -1.23 -12.55 18.38
C PRO A 12 -1.25 -13.08 16.93
N PRO A 13 -1.46 -14.38 16.72
CA PRO A 13 -1.33 -15.02 15.40
C PRO A 13 -2.38 -14.57 14.37
N PHE A 14 -3.42 -13.85 14.78
CA PHE A 14 -4.48 -13.33 13.90
C PHE A 14 -4.21 -11.90 13.41
N TRP A 15 -3.12 -11.26 13.86
CA TRP A 15 -2.71 -9.95 13.35
C TRP A 15 -1.91 -10.14 12.07
N LYS A 16 -2.26 -9.36 11.05
CA LYS A 16 -1.53 -9.33 9.78
C LYS A 16 -0.26 -8.50 9.92
N ILE A 17 0.79 -8.93 9.25
CA ILE A 17 2.03 -8.19 9.09
C ILE A 17 2.11 -7.70 7.65
N GLU A 18 2.30 -6.39 7.52
CA GLU A 18 2.65 -5.75 6.26
C GLU A 18 4.15 -5.40 6.26
N VAL A 19 4.79 -5.60 5.11
CA VAL A 19 6.18 -5.18 4.88
C VAL A 19 6.21 -4.17 3.75
N GLU A 20 6.80 -3.02 4.03
CA GLU A 20 7.13 -2.02 3.02
C GLU A 20 8.37 -2.45 2.23
N ALA A 21 8.32 -2.27 0.92
CA ALA A 21 9.40 -2.57 -0.02
C ALA A 21 9.51 -1.48 -1.07
N ASP A 22 10.72 -0.98 -1.31
CA ASP A 22 10.99 0.07 -2.30
C ASP A 22 11.51 -0.47 -3.65
N GLY A 23 11.66 -1.79 -3.76
CA GLY A 23 12.22 -2.43 -4.95
C GLY A 23 12.00 -3.95 -5.03
N LEU A 24 12.21 -4.51 -6.22
CA LEU A 24 11.94 -5.94 -6.50
C LEU A 24 12.78 -6.91 -5.65
N SER A 25 13.95 -6.49 -5.15
CA SER A 25 14.76 -7.34 -4.28
C SER A 25 14.08 -7.53 -2.92
N GLU A 26 13.57 -6.45 -2.34
CA GLU A 26 12.87 -6.49 -1.05
C GLU A 26 11.50 -7.17 -1.18
N VAL A 27 10.82 -6.98 -2.32
CA VAL A 27 9.59 -7.72 -2.63
C VAL A 27 9.84 -9.23 -2.61
N LYS A 28 10.94 -9.71 -3.21
CA LYS A 28 11.29 -11.14 -3.17
C LYS A 28 11.51 -11.62 -1.74
N GLU A 29 12.26 -10.86 -0.95
CA GLU A 29 12.49 -11.19 0.46
C GLU A 29 11.16 -11.26 1.23
N ALA A 30 10.26 -10.29 1.03
CA ALA A 30 8.97 -10.26 1.70
C ALA A 30 8.07 -11.46 1.30
N VAL A 31 8.08 -11.85 0.02
CA VAL A 31 7.38 -13.06 -0.45
C VAL A 31 7.92 -14.31 0.24
N GLU A 32 9.25 -14.47 0.33
CA GLU A 32 9.88 -15.61 1.02
C GLU A 32 9.56 -15.66 2.52
N LEU A 33 9.29 -14.51 3.14
CA LEU A 33 8.87 -14.44 4.56
C LEU A 33 7.41 -14.85 4.77
N GLY A 34 6.61 -14.92 3.70
CA GLY A 34 5.19 -15.28 3.75
C GLY A 34 4.38 -14.31 4.60
N VAL A 35 4.61 -13.01 4.45
CA VAL A 35 3.83 -11.96 5.13
C VAL A 35 2.45 -11.81 4.51
N GLU A 36 1.50 -11.27 5.26
CA GLU A 36 0.10 -11.18 4.80
C GLU A 36 -0.12 -10.03 3.81
N ALA A 37 0.74 -9.01 3.84
CA ALA A 37 0.69 -7.88 2.92
C ALA A 37 2.09 -7.35 2.56
N ILE A 38 2.22 -6.80 1.35
CA ILE A 38 3.41 -6.09 0.88
C ILE A 38 2.98 -4.73 0.36
N MET A 39 3.55 -3.66 0.91
CA MET A 39 3.38 -2.29 0.42
C MET A 39 4.55 -1.92 -0.50
N LEU A 40 4.24 -1.57 -1.74
CA LEU A 40 5.17 -1.08 -2.74
C LEU A 40 5.31 0.43 -2.58
N ASP A 41 6.38 0.89 -1.93
CA ASP A 41 6.59 2.31 -1.63
C ASP A 41 7.37 3.03 -2.73
N ASN A 42 6.81 4.15 -3.23
CA ASN A 42 7.42 5.03 -4.22
C ASN A 42 7.94 4.34 -5.50
N MET A 43 7.44 3.15 -5.83
CA MET A 43 7.84 2.39 -7.01
C MET A 43 7.20 2.93 -8.29
N GLY A 44 7.93 2.93 -9.40
CA GLY A 44 7.38 3.33 -10.70
C GLY A 44 6.39 2.31 -11.24
N LEU A 45 5.42 2.73 -12.07
CA LEU A 45 4.36 1.85 -12.62
C LEU A 45 4.89 0.57 -13.29
N LYS A 46 6.04 0.64 -13.97
CA LYS A 46 6.67 -0.54 -14.59
C LYS A 46 7.19 -1.54 -13.55
N GLU A 47 7.68 -1.04 -12.43
CA GLU A 47 8.20 -1.86 -11.34
C GLU A 47 7.06 -2.44 -10.51
N ILE A 48 6.01 -1.66 -10.26
CA ILE A 48 4.78 -2.15 -9.63
C ILE A 48 4.22 -3.35 -10.40
N LYS A 49 4.08 -3.25 -11.73
CA LYS A 49 3.61 -4.39 -12.55
C LYS A 49 4.49 -5.63 -12.40
N LYS A 50 5.82 -5.46 -12.42
CA LYS A 50 6.75 -6.58 -12.20
C LYS A 50 6.63 -7.17 -10.79
N ALA A 51 6.41 -6.34 -9.77
CA ALA A 51 6.23 -6.78 -8.40
C ALA A 51 4.93 -7.57 -8.26
N VAL A 52 3.83 -7.08 -8.83
CA VAL A 52 2.54 -7.78 -8.88
C VAL A 52 2.69 -9.14 -9.56
N ASP A 53 3.29 -9.19 -10.75
CA ASP A 53 3.51 -10.46 -11.47
C ASP A 53 4.33 -11.45 -10.62
N LEU A 54 5.39 -10.96 -9.98
CA LEU A 54 6.26 -11.77 -9.13
C LEU A 54 5.51 -12.34 -7.92
N ILE A 55 4.74 -11.50 -7.22
CA ILE A 55 3.97 -11.91 -6.04
C ILE A 55 2.90 -12.93 -6.46
N ARG A 56 2.13 -12.64 -7.52
CA ARG A 56 1.03 -13.52 -7.97
C ARG A 56 1.49 -14.88 -8.51
N GLN A 57 2.74 -14.98 -8.98
CA GLN A 57 3.34 -16.26 -9.36
C GLN A 57 3.70 -17.14 -8.16
N GLN A 58 4.02 -16.55 -7.01
CA GLN A 58 4.59 -17.27 -5.86
C GLN A 58 3.62 -17.40 -4.67
N ALA A 59 2.85 -16.36 -4.37
CA ALA A 59 1.97 -16.28 -3.21
C ALA A 59 0.74 -15.40 -3.56
N LYS A 60 -0.37 -16.05 -3.94
CA LYS A 60 -1.56 -15.38 -4.47
C LYS A 60 -2.37 -14.68 -3.38
N GLU A 61 -2.25 -15.14 -2.16
CA GLU A 61 -2.94 -14.69 -0.96
C GLU A 61 -2.37 -13.40 -0.35
N ILE A 62 -1.15 -13.00 -0.74
CA ILE A 62 -0.52 -11.77 -0.25
C ILE A 62 -1.29 -10.56 -0.79
N ILE A 63 -1.70 -9.67 0.13
CA ILE A 63 -2.29 -8.38 -0.24
C ILE A 63 -1.19 -7.46 -0.76
N ILE A 64 -1.41 -6.83 -1.90
CA ILE A 64 -0.46 -5.90 -2.50
C ILE A 64 -1.01 -4.49 -2.39
N GLU A 65 -0.31 -3.63 -1.68
CA GLU A 65 -0.60 -2.20 -1.57
C GLU A 65 0.39 -1.40 -2.42
N ALA A 66 -0.06 -0.34 -3.09
CA ALA A 66 0.84 0.68 -3.65
C ALA A 66 0.70 2.00 -2.88
N SER A 67 1.84 2.63 -2.60
CA SER A 67 1.90 3.91 -1.88
C SER A 67 3.01 4.80 -2.46
N GLY A 68 2.99 6.08 -2.07
CA GLY A 68 4.02 7.06 -2.46
C GLY A 68 3.74 7.79 -3.78
N GLY A 69 3.65 9.12 -3.74
CA GLY A 69 3.49 9.96 -4.94
C GLY A 69 2.19 9.78 -5.74
N ILE A 70 1.21 9.03 -5.22
CA ILE A 70 -0.06 8.76 -5.91
C ILE A 70 -1.02 9.96 -5.77
N ASN A 71 -1.72 10.29 -6.85
CA ASN A 71 -2.66 11.40 -6.97
C ASN A 71 -3.82 11.06 -7.92
N LEU A 72 -4.75 11.99 -8.13
CA LEU A 72 -5.93 11.76 -8.97
C LEU A 72 -5.55 11.52 -10.44
N GLU A 73 -4.43 12.05 -10.89
CA GLU A 73 -3.95 11.94 -12.26
C GLU A 73 -3.38 10.55 -12.57
N ASN A 74 -2.80 9.86 -11.58
CA ASN A 74 -2.11 8.57 -11.78
C ASN A 74 -2.80 7.36 -11.10
N VAL A 75 -3.71 7.56 -10.14
CA VAL A 75 -4.31 6.47 -9.34
C VAL A 75 -4.99 5.40 -10.19
N ALA A 76 -5.62 5.78 -11.30
CA ALA A 76 -6.28 4.83 -12.20
C ALA A 76 -5.29 3.89 -12.89
N GLU A 77 -4.11 4.38 -13.26
CA GLU A 77 -3.07 3.53 -13.88
C GLU A 77 -2.41 2.63 -12.85
N VAL A 78 -2.22 3.10 -11.62
CA VAL A 78 -1.76 2.26 -10.50
C VAL A 78 -2.78 1.15 -10.22
N ALA A 79 -4.08 1.44 -10.17
CA ALA A 79 -5.12 0.42 -9.96
C ALA A 79 -5.10 -0.68 -11.04
N LYS A 80 -4.88 -0.30 -12.29
CA LYS A 80 -4.77 -1.25 -13.42
C LYS A 80 -3.52 -2.14 -13.36
N SER A 81 -2.57 -1.87 -12.47
CA SER A 81 -1.38 -2.71 -12.31
C SER A 81 -1.67 -4.05 -11.62
N GLY A 82 -2.84 -4.20 -10.98
CA GLY A 82 -3.24 -5.42 -10.28
C GLY A 82 -2.93 -5.45 -8.79
N VAL A 83 -2.61 -4.29 -8.20
CA VAL A 83 -2.58 -4.10 -6.74
C VAL A 83 -3.97 -4.22 -6.14
N ASP A 84 -4.06 -4.65 -4.89
CA ASP A 84 -5.33 -4.81 -4.16
C ASP A 84 -5.74 -3.53 -3.45
N LEU A 85 -4.76 -2.77 -2.95
CA LEU A 85 -4.94 -1.55 -2.18
C LEU A 85 -4.10 -0.41 -2.75
N ILE A 86 -4.56 0.82 -2.55
CA ILE A 86 -3.81 2.03 -2.89
C ILE A 86 -3.92 3.02 -1.75
N SER A 87 -2.78 3.43 -1.20
CA SER A 87 -2.68 4.49 -0.20
C SER A 87 -2.32 5.82 -0.85
N VAL A 88 -3.10 6.85 -0.54
CA VAL A 88 -2.95 8.20 -1.10
C VAL A 88 -2.77 9.21 0.03
N GLY A 89 -1.51 9.53 0.35
CA GLY A 89 -1.19 10.44 1.46
C GLY A 89 -1.76 11.86 1.30
N SER A 90 -2.01 12.32 0.07
CA SER A 90 -2.59 13.64 -0.20
C SER A 90 -4.03 13.79 0.33
N LEU A 91 -4.74 12.68 0.55
CA LEU A 91 -6.09 12.69 1.13
C LEU A 91 -6.13 13.24 2.57
N THR A 92 -5.00 13.24 3.29
CA THR A 92 -4.93 13.75 4.66
C THR A 92 -3.92 14.89 4.82
N LYS A 93 -2.82 14.90 4.06
CA LYS A 93 -1.78 15.93 4.15
C LYS A 93 -2.05 17.19 3.31
N ALA A 94 -2.87 17.08 2.27
CA ALA A 94 -3.09 18.14 1.29
C ALA A 94 -4.55 18.21 0.78
N ALA A 95 -5.50 17.72 1.58
CA ALA A 95 -6.91 17.76 1.22
C ALA A 95 -7.39 19.22 1.13
N LYS A 96 -8.20 19.52 0.09
CA LYS A 96 -8.84 20.83 -0.02
C LYS A 96 -9.91 20.96 1.06
N ASN A 97 -9.87 22.07 1.80
CA ASN A 97 -10.90 22.39 2.78
C ASN A 97 -12.24 22.67 2.09
N LEU A 98 -13.33 22.19 2.69
CA LEU A 98 -14.68 22.59 2.29
C LEU A 98 -14.98 23.96 2.88
N ASN A 99 -15.32 24.93 2.04
CA ASN A 99 -15.78 26.23 2.51
C ASN A 99 -17.23 26.09 3.01
N MET A 100 -17.43 26.29 4.31
CA MET A 100 -18.74 26.19 4.96
C MET A 100 -19.08 27.52 5.63
N HIS A 101 -20.34 27.95 5.49
CA HIS A 101 -20.88 29.15 6.10
C HIS A 101 -22.15 28.82 6.87
N LEU A 102 -22.34 29.47 8.02
CA LEU A 102 -23.56 29.40 8.82
C LEU A 102 -24.23 30.78 8.82
N GLU A 103 -25.45 30.84 8.31
CA GLU A 103 -26.28 32.05 8.35
C GLU A 103 -27.41 31.85 9.37
N ILE A 104 -27.51 32.75 10.34
CA ILE A 104 -28.62 32.74 11.31
C ILE A 104 -29.76 33.57 10.72
N MET A 105 -30.86 32.90 10.38
CA MET A 105 -32.07 33.58 9.92
C MET A 105 -32.82 34.20 11.11
N LYS A 106 -33.27 35.45 10.95
CA LYS A 106 -34.22 36.07 11.89
C LYS A 106 -35.60 35.43 11.70
N PRO A 107 -36.39 35.26 12.77
CA PRO A 107 -37.78 34.81 12.65
C PRO A 107 -38.62 35.79 11.83
#